data_AF-A0A357AHB1-F1
#
_entry.id   AF-A0A357AHB1-F1
#
_cell.length_a   1.000
_cell.length_b   1.000
_cell.length_c   1.000
_cell.angle_alpha   90.00
_cell.angle_beta   90.00
_cell.angle_gamma   90.00
#
_symmetry.space_group_name_H-M   'P 1'
#
loop_
_entity.id
_entity.type
_entity.pdbx_description
1 polymer ?
#
loop_
_entity_poly.entity_id
_entity_poly.type
_entity_poly.pdbx_seq_one_letter_code
_entity_poly.pdbx_strand_id
1 'polypeptide(L)'
;KMGAIDDMTRNRIINGSDLYGKYETEIDNESAYEMLQEEKRKEELALKREQEIAEKEKQWKKEEKEREQESKAAKKKGNQTSYFQKVTSSAVTSIGRELGRQFVRGLMGSLKK
;
A
#
# COMPACT_ATOMS: atom_id res chain seq x y z
N LYS A 1 -72.90 -2.71 -1.43
CA LYS A 1 -71.49 -2.34 -1.16
C LYS A 1 -70.63 -3.56 -1.49
N MET A 2 -69.67 -3.43 -2.39
CA MET A 2 -68.64 -4.47 -2.59
C MET A 2 -67.62 -4.31 -1.45
N GLY A 3 -67.57 -5.27 -0.53
CA GLY A 3 -66.56 -5.33 0.53
C GLY A 3 -65.55 -6.44 0.26
N ALA A 4 -64.34 -6.33 0.81
CA ALA A 4 -63.38 -7.43 0.76
C ALA A 4 -63.89 -8.63 1.58
N ILE A 5 -63.59 -9.84 1.11
CA ILE A 5 -63.87 -11.08 1.87
C ILE A 5 -62.93 -11.19 3.07
N ASP A 6 -63.42 -11.85 4.12
CA ASP A 6 -62.62 -12.20 5.31
C ASP A 6 -61.52 -13.22 4.99
N ASP A 7 -60.37 -13.12 5.67
CA ASP A 7 -59.17 -13.93 5.41
C ASP A 7 -59.42 -15.42 5.66
N MET A 8 -60.23 -15.77 6.66
CA MET A 8 -60.60 -17.17 6.93
C MET A 8 -61.41 -17.76 5.77
N THR A 9 -62.30 -16.96 5.19
CA THR A 9 -63.10 -17.36 4.04
C THR A 9 -62.25 -17.45 2.78
N ARG A 10 -61.31 -16.52 2.58
CA ARG A 10 -60.33 -16.56 1.49
C ARG A 10 -59.50 -17.86 1.52
N ASN A 11 -58.92 -18.20 2.67
CA ASN A 11 -58.09 -19.40 2.81
C ASN A 11 -58.88 -20.68 2.58
N ARG A 12 -60.14 -20.74 3.05
CA ARG A 12 -61.03 -21.88 2.78
C ARG A 12 -61.27 -22.09 1.27
N ILE A 13 -61.46 -21.00 0.53
CA ILE A 13 -61.69 -21.04 -0.92
C ILE A 13 -60.41 -21.47 -1.64
N ILE A 14 -59.25 -20.90 -1.27
CA ILE A 14 -57.96 -21.23 -1.89
C ILE A 14 -57.61 -22.70 -1.66
N ASN A 15 -57.70 -23.17 -0.42
CA ASN A 15 -57.34 -24.55 -0.05
C ASN A 15 -58.32 -25.60 -0.57
N GLY A 16 -59.57 -25.21 -0.85
CA GLY A 16 -60.59 -26.08 -1.44
C GLY A 16 -60.54 -26.16 -2.97
N SER A 17 -59.62 -25.45 -3.62
CA SER A 17 -59.47 -25.45 -5.07
C SER A 17 -58.72 -26.69 -5.57
N ASP A 18 -59.19 -27.29 -6.66
CA ASP A 18 -58.48 -28.39 -7.36
C ASP A 18 -57.07 -27.98 -7.82
N LEU A 19 -56.83 -26.66 -7.96
CA LEU A 19 -55.55 -26.10 -8.37
C LEU A 19 -54.58 -25.89 -7.20
N TYR A 20 -55.03 -26.05 -5.95
CA TYR A 20 -54.22 -25.76 -4.76
C TYR A 20 -52.90 -26.54 -4.79
N GLY A 21 -52.93 -27.86 -4.99
CA GLY A 21 -51.71 -28.67 -5.03
C GLY A 21 -50.73 -28.31 -6.16
N LYS A 22 -51.19 -27.59 -7.20
CA LYS A 22 -50.32 -27.13 -8.29
C LYS A 22 -49.66 -25.77 -8.00
N TYR A 23 -50.32 -24.91 -7.23
CA TYR A 23 -49.90 -23.52 -7.01
C TYR A 23 -49.73 -23.14 -5.53
N GLU A 24 -49.73 -24.10 -4.60
CA GLU A 24 -49.50 -23.80 -3.18
C GLU A 24 -48.09 -23.27 -2.91
N THR A 25 -47.13 -23.64 -3.75
CA THR A 25 -45.74 -23.21 -3.59
C THR A 25 -45.58 -21.82 -4.17
N GLU A 26 -45.26 -20.86 -3.32
CA GLU A 26 -44.85 -19.52 -3.74
C GLU A 26 -43.46 -19.61 -4.39
N ILE A 27 -43.38 -19.17 -5.65
CA ILE A 27 -42.12 -19.08 -6.38
C ILE A 27 -41.82 -17.60 -6.59
N ASP A 28 -40.81 -17.10 -5.89
CA ASP A 28 -40.26 -15.77 -6.11
C ASP A 28 -39.17 -15.87 -7.18
N ASN A 29 -39.44 -15.34 -8.37
CA ASN A 29 -38.51 -15.38 -9.49
C ASN A 29 -37.72 -14.09 -9.53
N GLU A 30 -36.40 -14.19 -9.72
CA GLU A 30 -35.58 -13.02 -9.97
C GLU A 30 -36.07 -12.27 -11.22
N SER A 31 -36.38 -10.99 -11.04
CA SER A 31 -36.82 -10.17 -12.15
C SER A 31 -35.65 -9.83 -13.06
N ALA A 32 -35.91 -9.68 -14.36
CA ALA A 32 -34.89 -9.21 -15.31
C ALA A 32 -34.25 -7.89 -14.89
N TYR A 33 -35.01 -7.03 -14.20
CA TYR A 33 -34.51 -5.78 -13.65
C TYR A 33 -33.49 -6.00 -12.52
N GLU A 34 -33.75 -6.92 -11.60
CA GLU A 34 -32.84 -7.25 -10.50
C GLU A 34 -31.53 -7.84 -11.00
N MET A 35 -31.60 -8.75 -11.97
CA MET A 35 -30.42 -9.33 -12.61
C MET A 35 -29.55 -8.23 -13.26
N LEU A 36 -30.15 -7.36 -14.08
CA LEU A 36 -29.43 -6.25 -14.73
C LEU A 36 -28.85 -5.26 -13.70
N GLN A 37 -29.56 -5.01 -12.61
CA GLN A 37 -29.09 -4.11 -11.55
C GLN A 37 -27.91 -4.73 -10.78
N GLU A 38 -27.92 -6.04 -10.56
CA GLU A 38 -26.82 -6.75 -9.94
C GLU A 38 -25.57 -6.77 -10.84
N GLU A 39 -25.73 -7.01 -12.14
CA GLU A 39 -24.64 -6.95 -13.12
C GLU A 39 -23.97 -5.58 -13.11
N LYS A 40 -24.75 -4.50 -13.22
CA LYS A 40 -24.22 -3.12 -13.14
C LYS A 40 -23.47 -2.87 -11.83
N ARG A 41 -24.01 -3.33 -10.70
CA ARG A 41 -23.36 -3.19 -9.39
C ARG A 41 -22.03 -3.95 -9.35
N LYS A 42 -21.96 -5.16 -9.93
CA LYS A 42 -20.73 -5.95 -10.02
C LYS A 42 -19.69 -5.27 -10.90
N GLU A 43 -20.10 -4.72 -12.05
CA GLU A 43 -19.22 -3.97 -12.95
C GLU A 43 -18.65 -2.71 -12.26
N GLU A 44 -19.50 -1.92 -11.59
CA GLU A 44 -19.05 -0.74 -10.85
C GLU A 44 -18.07 -1.09 -9.72
N LEU A 45 -18.31 -2.19 -9.00
CA LEU A 45 -17.42 -2.67 -7.96
C LEU A 45 -16.08 -3.16 -8.52
N ALA A 46 -16.10 -3.86 -9.66
CA ALA A 46 -14.89 -4.29 -10.34
C ALA A 46 -14.06 -3.08 -10.79
N LEU A 47 -14.69 -2.10 -11.43
CA LEU A 47 -14.03 -0.86 -11.87
C LEU A 47 -13.41 -0.10 -10.68
N LYS A 48 -14.14 0.04 -9.58
CA LYS A 48 -13.63 0.70 -8.36
C LYS A 48 -12.43 -0.04 -7.79
N ARG A 49 -12.47 -1.38 -7.72
CA ARG A 49 -11.33 -2.18 -7.26
C ARG A 49 -10.11 -2.03 -8.14
N GLU A 50 -10.28 -2.03 -9.46
CA GLU A 50 -9.17 -1.79 -10.40
C GLU A 50 -8.56 -0.40 -10.22
N GLN A 51 -9.39 0.63 -10.04
CA GLN A 51 -8.93 1.98 -9.76
C GLN A 51 -8.15 2.06 -8.44
N GLU A 52 -8.67 1.48 -7.36
CA GLU A 52 -7.99 1.44 -6.06
C GLU A 52 -6.64 0.71 -6.12
N ILE A 53 -6.57 -0.41 -6.86
CA ILE A 53 -5.32 -1.16 -7.06
C ILE A 53 -4.32 -0.31 -7.85
N ALA A 54 -4.76 0.32 -8.93
CA ALA A 54 -3.91 1.18 -9.75
C ALA A 54 -3.41 2.43 -8.97
N GLU A 55 -4.23 2.99 -8.10
CA GLU A 55 -3.85 4.09 -7.21
C GLU A 55 -2.81 3.65 -6.17
N LYS A 56 -3.05 2.51 -5.49
CA LYS A 56 -2.09 1.94 -4.54
C LYS A 56 -0.76 1.62 -5.21
N GLU A 57 -0.78 1.05 -6.40
CA GLU A 57 0.45 0.75 -7.15
C GLU A 57 1.20 2.05 -7.54
N LYS A 58 0.47 3.09 -7.96
CA LYS A 58 1.09 4.41 -8.22
C LYS A 58 1.69 5.02 -6.96
N GLN A 59 1.02 4.89 -5.81
CA GLN A 59 1.53 5.39 -4.52
C GLN A 59 2.77 4.63 -4.09
N TRP A 60 2.76 3.30 -4.12
CA TRP A 60 3.94 2.48 -3.79
C TRP A 60 5.11 2.78 -4.72
N LYS A 61 4.90 2.91 -6.03
CA LYS A 61 5.96 3.29 -6.97
C LYS A 61 6.53 4.69 -6.70
N LYS A 62 5.70 5.63 -6.23
CA LYS A 62 6.18 6.98 -5.85
C LYS A 62 7.01 6.92 -4.58
N GLU A 63 6.53 6.23 -3.56
CA GLU A 63 7.24 6.07 -2.28
C GLU A 63 8.57 5.33 -2.47
N GLU A 64 8.59 4.28 -3.30
CA GLU A 64 9.83 3.54 -3.61
C GLU A 64 10.84 4.43 -4.33
N LYS A 65 10.41 5.24 -5.31
CA LYS A 65 11.28 6.20 -5.99
C LYS A 65 11.81 7.27 -5.05
N GLU A 66 10.98 7.78 -4.15
CA GLU A 66 11.39 8.78 -3.15
C GLU A 66 12.42 8.17 -2.19
N ARG A 67 12.16 6.97 -1.66
CA ARG A 67 13.10 6.24 -0.80
C ARG A 67 14.41 5.92 -1.52
N GLU A 68 14.36 5.57 -2.80
CA GLU A 68 15.56 5.33 -3.61
C GLU A 68 16.36 6.64 -3.80
N GLN A 69 15.69 7.75 -4.09
CA GLN A 69 16.33 9.08 -4.22
C GLN A 69 16.97 9.53 -2.90
N GLU A 70 16.28 9.39 -1.77
CA GLU A 70 16.82 9.68 -0.45
C GLU A 70 18.04 8.82 -0.14
N SER A 71 17.99 7.52 -0.42
CA SER A 71 19.12 6.62 -0.20
C SER A 71 20.33 6.99 -1.07
N LYS A 72 20.11 7.42 -2.32
CA LYS A 72 21.15 7.89 -3.24
C LYS A 72 21.75 9.22 -2.76
N ALA A 73 20.92 10.14 -2.29
CA ALA A 73 21.36 11.42 -1.72
C ALA A 73 22.20 11.22 -0.43
N ALA A 74 21.75 10.33 0.46
CA ALA A 74 22.47 9.97 1.69
C ALA A 74 23.83 9.31 1.39
N LYS A 75 23.89 8.36 0.45
CA LYS A 75 25.15 7.73 -0.01
C LYS A 75 26.11 8.75 -0.62
N LYS A 76 25.61 9.70 -1.43
CA LYS A 76 26.44 10.76 -2.03
C LYS A 76 27.03 11.67 -0.97
N LYS A 77 26.26 12.07 0.05
CA LYS A 77 26.73 12.89 1.18
C LYS A 77 27.76 12.15 2.04
N GLY A 78 27.52 10.87 2.34
CA GLY A 78 28.45 10.02 3.10
C GLY A 78 29.80 9.82 2.41
N ASN A 79 29.80 9.61 1.09
CA ASN A 79 31.04 9.49 0.32
C ASN A 79 31.84 10.81 0.31
N GLN A 80 31.21 11.95 0.08
CA GLN A 80 31.90 13.26 0.06
C GLN A 80 32.53 13.60 1.41
N THR A 81 31.82 13.36 2.51
CA THR A 81 32.38 13.51 3.86
C THR A 81 33.53 12.53 4.10
N SER A 82 33.41 11.27 3.68
CA SER A 82 34.46 10.26 3.84
C SER A 82 35.74 10.60 3.08
N TYR A 83 35.64 11.10 1.84
CA TYR A 83 36.81 11.56 1.08
C TYR A 83 37.48 12.74 1.77
N PHE A 84 36.72 13.78 2.15
CA PHE A 84 37.29 14.95 2.81
C PHE A 84 37.94 14.61 4.16
N GLN A 85 37.30 13.73 4.93
CA GLN A 85 37.78 13.23 6.22
C GLN A 85 39.04 12.35 6.05
N LYS A 86 39.15 11.59 4.96
CA LYS A 86 40.39 10.86 4.60
C LYS A 86 41.51 11.81 4.21
N VAL A 87 41.27 12.83 3.39
CA VAL A 87 42.34 13.77 2.98
C VAL A 87 42.84 14.60 4.17
N THR A 88 41.94 15.09 5.03
CA THR A 88 42.33 15.80 6.27
C THR A 88 43.04 14.88 7.25
N SER A 89 42.56 13.66 7.48
CA SER A 89 43.23 12.69 8.35
C SER A 89 44.63 12.29 7.85
N SER A 90 44.79 12.09 6.53
CA SER A 90 46.08 11.80 5.92
C SER A 90 47.05 12.97 6.03
N ALA A 91 46.61 14.21 5.79
CA ALA A 91 47.46 15.40 5.92
C ALA A 91 47.91 15.66 7.36
N VAL A 92 47.01 15.49 8.35
CA VAL A 92 47.36 15.63 9.77
C VAL A 92 48.34 14.54 10.22
N THR A 93 48.16 13.30 9.73
CA THR A 93 49.04 12.19 10.07
C THR A 93 50.43 12.35 9.46
N SER A 94 50.54 12.83 8.21
CA SER A 94 51.83 13.05 7.55
C SER A 94 52.59 14.20 8.19
N ILE A 95 51.93 15.35 8.39
CA ILE A 95 52.52 16.53 9.03
C ILE A 95 52.94 16.19 10.47
N GLY A 96 52.10 15.50 11.24
CA GLY A 96 52.42 15.08 12.61
C GLY A 96 53.59 14.10 12.70
N ARG A 97 53.73 13.18 11.73
CA ARG A 97 54.85 12.23 11.70
C ARG A 97 56.16 12.87 11.27
N GLU A 98 56.14 13.79 10.32
CA GLU A 98 57.35 14.49 9.87
C GLU A 98 57.87 15.47 10.91
N LEU A 99 56.98 16.31 11.46
CA LEU A 99 57.32 17.20 12.56
C LEU A 99 57.75 16.37 13.78
N GLY A 100 56.99 15.33 14.15
CA GLY A 100 57.33 14.45 15.28
C GLY A 100 58.70 13.78 15.13
N ARG A 101 59.07 13.29 13.94
CA ARG A 101 60.39 12.70 13.70
C ARG A 101 61.51 13.73 13.74
N GLN A 102 61.28 14.93 13.24
CA GLN A 102 62.27 16.02 13.30
C GLN A 102 62.47 16.51 14.73
N PHE A 103 61.41 16.68 15.51
CA PHE A 103 61.50 17.03 16.93
C PHE A 103 62.19 15.94 17.75
N VAL A 104 61.83 14.67 17.56
CA VAL A 104 62.48 13.56 18.27
C VAL A 104 63.95 13.45 17.87
N ARG A 105 64.32 13.60 16.59
CA ARG A 105 65.73 13.56 16.17
C ARG A 105 66.51 14.80 16.63
N GLY A 106 65.87 15.97 16.68
CA GLY A 106 66.48 17.22 17.15
C GLY A 106 66.73 17.23 18.65
N LEU A 107 65.78 16.74 19.45
CA LEU A 107 65.88 16.69 20.91
C LEU A 107 66.67 15.47 21.40
N MET A 108 66.57 14.32 20.72
CA MET A 108 67.24 13.08 21.13
C MET A 108 68.61 12.91 20.47
N GLY A 109 68.90 13.63 19.39
CA GLY A 109 70.22 13.72 18.77
C GLY A 109 71.20 14.64 19.53
N SER A 110 70.69 15.61 20.29
CA SER A 110 71.52 16.45 21.17
C SER A 110 71.85 15.79 22.52
N LEU A 111 71.26 14.62 22.82
CA LEU A 111 71.48 13.85 24.05
C LEU A 111 72.40 12.63 23.87
N LYS A 112 72.96 12.42 22.67
CA LYS A 112 73.84 11.28 22.36
C LYS A 112 75.21 11.68 21.79
N LYS A 113 75.74 12.81 22.26
CA LYS A 113 77.18 13.13 22.24
C LYS A 113 77.64 13.42 23.65
#